data_AF-A0A2M8P5C6-F1
#
_entry.id   AF-A0A2M8P5C6-F1
#
_cell.length_a   1.000
_cell.length_b   1.000
_cell.length_c   1.000
_cell.angle_alpha   90.00
_cell.angle_beta   90.00
_cell.angle_gamma   90.00
#
_symmetry.space_group_name_H-M   'P 1'
#
loop_
_entity.id
_entity.type
_entity.pdbx_description
1 polymer ?
#
loop_
_entity_poly.entity_id
_entity_poly.type
_entity_poly.pdbx_seq_one_letter_code
_entity_poly.pdbx_strand_id
1 'polypeptide(L)'
;MSATYDKLKALLDTQKSLSDEDITKAITESGEMTDEEKMKLEADRLEVAKSTATGVVTMEQYLEACKVLDTAEEGSEEYKKAEALVEQYEKGQ
;
A
#
# COMPACT_ATOMS: atom_id res chain seq x y z
N MET A 1 13.75 -18.88 10.08
CA MET A 1 12.75 -18.52 9.08
C MET A 1 12.53 -19.72 8.19
N SER A 2 11.27 -20.10 7.99
CA SER A 2 10.81 -21.15 7.10
C SER A 2 10.85 -20.69 5.66
N ALA A 3 10.97 -21.64 4.73
CA ALA A 3 10.92 -21.35 3.30
C ALA A 3 9.58 -20.70 2.88
N THR A 4 8.50 -21.01 3.60
CA THR A 4 7.18 -20.39 3.42
C THR A 4 7.20 -18.91 3.79
N TYR A 5 7.78 -18.55 4.94
CA TYR A 5 7.92 -17.15 5.37
C TYR A 5 8.73 -16.34 4.36
N ASP A 6 9.89 -16.85 3.94
CA ASP A 6 10.78 -16.13 3.01
C ASP A 6 10.10 -15.89 1.65
N LYS A 7 9.34 -16.87 1.14
CA LYS A 7 8.53 -16.71 -0.08
C LYS A 7 7.45 -15.64 0.08
N LEU A 8 6.69 -15.68 1.18
CA LEU A 8 5.60 -14.73 1.42
C LEU A 8 6.12 -13.32 1.68
N LYS A 9 7.24 -13.19 2.38
CA LYS A 9 7.91 -11.90 2.57
C LYS A 9 8.38 -11.32 1.23
N ALA A 10 8.99 -12.13 0.36
CA ALA A 10 9.39 -11.69 -0.97
C ALA A 10 8.20 -11.26 -1.84
N LEU A 11 7.08 -11.98 -1.77
CA LEU A 11 5.84 -11.60 -2.44
C LEU A 11 5.29 -10.29 -1.89
N LEU A 12 5.24 -10.13 -0.57
CA LEU A 12 4.80 -8.92 0.10
C LEU A 12 5.65 -7.71 -0.29
N ASP A 13 6.97 -7.87 -0.37
CA ASP A 13 7.87 -6.79 -0.78
C ASP A 13 7.71 -6.41 -2.26
N THR A 14 7.41 -7.39 -3.11
CA THR A 14 7.26 -7.19 -4.56
C THR A 14 5.89 -6.60 -4.92
N GLN A 15 4.83 -7.16 -4.36
CA GLN A 15 3.44 -6.83 -4.71
C GLN A 15 2.85 -5.75 -3.79
N LYS A 16 3.56 -5.41 -2.70
CA LYS A 16 3.11 -4.48 -1.64
C LYS A 16 1.71 -4.81 -1.10
N SER A 17 1.29 -6.05 -1.29
CA SER A 17 0.01 -6.65 -0.94
C SER A 17 0.21 -8.16 -0.94
N LEU A 18 -0.59 -8.87 -0.15
CA LEU A 18 -0.49 -10.31 -0.04
C LEU A 18 -1.89 -10.86 0.19
N SER A 19 -2.34 -11.74 -0.71
CA SER A 19 -3.68 -12.31 -0.67
C SER A 19 -3.71 -13.60 0.14
N ASP A 20 -4.90 -13.99 0.61
CA ASP A 20 -5.10 -15.28 1.28
C ASP A 20 -4.79 -16.48 0.35
N GLU A 21 -4.95 -16.30 -0.96
CA GLU A 21 -4.57 -17.30 -1.96
C GLU A 21 -3.05 -17.49 -2.01
N ASP A 22 -2.27 -16.41 -1.98
CA ASP A 22 -0.80 -16.48 -1.95
C ASP A 22 -0.29 -17.18 -0.69
N ILE A 23 -0.89 -16.86 0.47
CA ILE A 23 -0.59 -17.52 1.75
C ILE A 23 -0.88 -19.01 1.67
N THR A 24 -2.08 -19.38 1.20
CA THR A 24 -2.51 -20.78 1.12
C THR A 24 -1.62 -21.58 0.16
N LYS A 25 -1.27 -20.98 -0.97
CA LYS A 25 -0.37 -21.60 -1.95
C LYS A 25 1.02 -21.81 -1.38
N ALA A 26 1.59 -20.81 -0.71
CA ALA A 26 2.93 -20.93 -0.11
C ALA A 26 2.97 -22.00 0.99
N ILE A 27 1.94 -22.06 1.84
CA ILE A 27 1.79 -23.09 2.88
C ILE A 27 1.70 -24.49 2.24
N THR A 28 0.91 -24.64 1.18
CA THR A 28 0.75 -25.92 0.47
C THR A 28 2.04 -26.38 -0.20
N GLU A 29 2.82 -25.46 -0.76
CA GLU A 29 4.08 -25.78 -1.46
C GLU A 29 5.27 -26.04 -0.52
N SER A 30 5.35 -25.31 0.58
CA SER A 30 6.59 -25.18 1.37
C SER A 30 6.43 -25.59 2.84
N GLY A 31 5.20 -25.91 3.26
CA GLY A 31 4.85 -26.33 4.61
C GLY A 31 4.25 -25.23 5.47
N GLU A 32 3.66 -25.62 6.61
CA GLU A 32 3.10 -24.69 7.56
C GLU A 32 4.17 -23.82 8.23
N MET A 33 3.81 -22.56 8.47
CA MET A 33 4.61 -21.58 9.21
C MET A 33 4.39 -21.74 10.71
N THR A 34 5.39 -21.41 11.52
CA THR A 34 5.18 -21.33 12.98
C THR A 34 4.33 -20.11 13.34
N ASP A 35 3.72 -20.11 14.53
CA ASP A 35 2.91 -18.97 14.99
C ASP A 35 3.70 -17.66 15.07
N GLU A 36 4.99 -17.72 15.43
CA GLU A 36 5.90 -16.58 15.41
C GLU A 36 6.09 -16.00 14.00
N GLU A 37 6.15 -16.86 12.98
CA GLU A 37 6.32 -16.45 11.59
C GLU A 37 5.03 -15.87 11.01
N LYS A 38 3.86 -16.43 11.37
CA LYS A 38 2.56 -15.84 11.02
C LYS A 38 2.42 -14.45 11.61
N MET A 39 2.77 -14.28 12.89
CA MET A 39 2.72 -12.98 13.57
C MET A 39 3.65 -11.96 12.90
N LYS A 40 4.87 -12.38 12.51
CA LYS A 40 5.78 -11.52 11.76
C LYS A 40 5.26 -11.16 10.38
N LEU A 41 4.70 -12.11 9.64
CA LEU A 41 4.13 -11.85 8.32
C LEU A 41 2.95 -10.87 8.42
N GLU A 42 2.11 -11.00 9.45
CA GLU A 42 1.00 -10.08 9.68
C GLU A 42 1.48 -8.69 10.10
N ALA A 43 2.54 -8.61 10.91
CA ALA A 43 3.20 -7.33 11.23
C ALA A 43 3.80 -6.67 9.97
N ASP A 44 4.51 -7.45 9.13
CA ASP A 44 5.06 -6.98 7.85
C ASP A 44 3.92 -6.53 6.92
N ARG A 45 2.81 -7.29 6.83
CA ARG A 45 1.62 -6.91 6.05
C ARG A 45 1.02 -5.61 6.56
N LEU A 46 0.94 -5.43 7.87
CA LEU A 46 0.42 -4.21 8.48
C LEU A 46 1.37 -3.02 8.27
N GLU A 47 2.68 -3.22 8.30
CA GLU A 47 3.67 -2.18 8.02
C GLU A 47 3.63 -1.75 6.56
N VAL A 48 3.54 -2.70 5.63
CA VAL A 48 3.35 -2.41 4.21
C VAL A 48 2.00 -1.77 3.96
N ALA A 49 0.92 -2.30 4.54
CA ALA A 49 -0.39 -1.68 4.45
C ALA A 49 -0.38 -0.28 5.04
N LYS A 50 0.34 -0.03 6.15
CA LYS A 50 0.54 1.31 6.68
C LYS A 50 1.37 2.17 5.75
N SER A 51 2.40 1.65 5.11
CA SER A 51 3.24 2.41 4.17
C SER A 51 2.50 2.74 2.86
N THR A 52 1.59 1.85 2.44
CA THR A 52 0.73 2.03 1.26
C THR A 52 -0.53 2.83 1.58
N ALA A 53 -1.08 2.72 2.80
CA ALA A 53 -2.25 3.43 3.30
C ALA A 53 -1.92 4.72 4.06
N THR A 54 -0.64 4.99 4.36
CA THR A 54 -0.13 6.35 4.49
C THR A 54 -0.17 6.96 3.10
N GLY A 55 -1.38 7.28 2.66
CA GLY A 55 -1.68 8.38 1.76
C GLY A 55 -1.26 9.69 2.43
N VAL A 56 0.00 9.79 2.82
CA VAL A 56 0.68 11.08 2.88
C VAL A 56 0.83 11.43 1.41
N VAL A 57 -0.13 12.19 0.91
CA VAL A 57 0.03 12.86 -0.38
C VAL A 57 1.41 13.49 -0.33
N THR A 58 2.31 13.05 -1.19
CA THR A 58 3.67 13.60 -1.18
C THR A 58 3.59 15.05 -1.64
N MET A 59 4.53 15.90 -1.23
CA MET A 59 4.59 17.30 -1.69
C MET A 59 4.62 17.38 -3.23
N GLU A 60 5.21 16.39 -3.91
CA GLU A 60 5.20 16.28 -5.37
C GLU A 60 3.79 16.02 -5.91
N GLN A 61 3.03 15.10 -5.31
CA GLN A 61 1.63 14.84 -5.67
C GLN A 61 0.72 16.04 -5.37
N TYR A 62 1.00 16.78 -4.29
CA TYR A 62 0.33 18.04 -3.98
C TYR A 62 0.61 19.10 -5.04
N LEU A 63 1.87 19.33 -5.42
CA LEU A 63 2.26 20.29 -6.44
C LEU A 63 1.69 19.95 -7.81
N GLU A 64 1.62 18.66 -8.16
CA GLU A 64 1.00 18.21 -9.40
C GLU A 64 -0.51 18.42 -9.37
N ALA A 65 -1.17 18.12 -8.24
CA ALA A 65 -2.58 18.41 -8.05
C ALA A 65 -2.89 19.92 -8.15
N CYS A 66 -2.08 20.79 -7.55
CA CYS A 66 -2.24 22.25 -7.70
C CYS A 66 -2.14 22.70 -9.17
N LYS A 67 -1.18 22.16 -9.94
CA LYS A 67 -1.09 22.45 -11.39
C LYS A 67 -2.32 21.97 -12.15
N VAL A 68 -2.87 20.82 -11.77
CA VAL A 68 -4.11 20.30 -12.38
C VAL A 68 -5.29 21.20 -12.01
N LEU A 69 -5.39 21.69 -10.78
CA LEU A 69 -6.44 22.66 -10.41
C LEU A 69 -6.34 23.97 -11.21
N ASP A 70 -5.13 24.44 -11.51
CA ASP A 70 -4.92 25.65 -12.33
C ASP A 70 -5.20 25.45 -13.83
N THR A 71 -5.25 24.20 -14.32
CA THR A 71 -5.32 23.89 -15.76
C THR A 71 -6.55 23.09 -16.18
N ALA A 72 -7.13 22.31 -15.27
CA ALA A 72 -8.31 21.52 -15.52
C ALA A 72 -9.58 22.37 -15.37
N GLU A 73 -10.62 22.03 -16.13
CA GLU A 73 -11.91 22.70 -16.06
C GLU A 73 -12.57 22.46 -14.69
N GLU A 74 -13.03 23.52 -14.03
CA GLU A 74 -13.71 23.43 -12.74
C GLU A 74 -14.90 22.46 -12.82
N GLY A 75 -14.85 21.39 -12.03
CA GLY A 75 -15.89 20.35 -12.00
C GLY A 75 -15.61 19.09 -12.85
N SER A 76 -14.53 19.09 -13.63
CA SER A 76 -13.99 17.89 -14.31
C SER A 76 -13.55 16.81 -13.31
N GLU A 77 -13.40 15.57 -13.79
CA GLU A 77 -12.98 14.45 -12.93
C GLU A 77 -11.55 14.63 -12.42
N GLU A 78 -10.68 15.22 -13.25
CA GLU A 78 -9.31 15.57 -12.94
C GLU A 78 -9.24 16.66 -11.87
N TYR A 79 -10.08 17.70 -11.98
CA TYR A 79 -10.19 18.76 -10.97
C TYR A 79 -10.60 18.20 -9.61
N LYS A 80 -11.65 17.36 -9.56
CA LYS A 80 -12.14 16.76 -8.30
C LYS A 80 -11.10 15.84 -7.64
N LYS A 81 -10.35 15.09 -8.43
CA LYS A 81 -9.27 14.22 -7.93
C LYS A 81 -8.11 15.05 -7.38
N ALA A 82 -7.73 16.12 -8.09
CA ALA A 82 -6.70 17.03 -7.64
C ALA A 82 -7.09 17.77 -6.36
N GLU A 83 -8.35 18.22 -6.27
CA GLU A 83 -8.89 18.88 -5.08
C GLU A 83 -8.86 17.94 -3.86
N ALA A 84 -9.26 16.67 -4.03
CA ALA A 84 -9.19 15.68 -2.97
C ALA A 84 -7.75 15.39 -2.51
N LEU A 85 -6.77 15.37 -3.42
CA LEU A 85 -5.36 15.19 -3.08
C LEU A 85 -4.80 16.39 -2.29
N VAL A 86 -5.12 17.62 -2.72
CA VAL A 86 -4.75 18.85 -2.02
C VAL A 86 -5.37 18.88 -0.62
N GLU A 87 -6.68 18.60 -0.51
CA GLU A 87 -7.39 18.60 0.75
C GLU A 87 -6.88 17.51 1.71
N GLN A 88 -6.51 16.34 1.19
CA GLN A 88 -5.94 15.25 1.99
C GLN A 88 -4.53 15.59 2.50
N TYR A 89 -3.73 16.32 1.71
CA TYR A 89 -2.43 16.85 2.14
C TYR A 89 -2.58 17.90 3.25
N GLU A 90 -3.51 18.85 3.06
CA GLU A 90 -3.72 19.98 3.98
C GLU A 90 -4.39 19.56 5.30
N LYS A 91 -5.26 18.55 5.29
CA LYS A 91 -5.89 17.99 6.51
C LYS A 91 -5.00 17.00 7.27
N GLY A 92 -3.93 16.52 6.66
CA GLY A 92 -3.16 15.35 7.11
C GLY A 92 -1.76 15.63 7.65
N GLN A 93 -1.35 16.89 7.84
CA GLN A 93 -0.15 17.26 8.59
C GLN A 93 -0.44 17.46 10.09
#